data_AF-A0A4S4LI52-F1
#
_entry.id   AF-A0A4S4LI52-F1
#
_cell.length_a   1.000
_cell.length_b   1.000
_cell.length_c   1.000
_cell.angle_alpha   90.00
_cell.angle_beta   90.00
_cell.angle_gamma   90.00
#
_symmetry.space_group_name_H-M   'P 1'
#
loop_
_entity.id
_entity.type
_entity.pdbx_description
1 polymer ?
#
loop_
_entity_poly.entity_id
_entity_poly.type
_entity_poly.pdbx_seq_one_letter_code
_entity_poly.pdbx_strand_id
1 'polypeptide(L)'
;MSSLVNIYSIDFDDDSASGQRSITRAILANKGLTPKRGKSVRNPRVKKRQKFEKAKRKLSSQKAVYKGGISETGRYDGEKSGISKVVKSIKM
;
A
#
# COMPACT_ATOMS: atom_id res chain seq x y z
N MET A 1 0.13 9.34 31.12
CA MET A 1 0.50 8.14 31.91
C MET A 1 -0.67 7.17 31.85
N SER A 2 -0.57 5.89 31.49
CA SER A 2 0.59 5.02 31.34
C SER A 2 0.19 3.83 30.45
N SER A 3 1.05 3.54 29.48
CA SER A 3 1.35 2.22 28.91
C SER A 3 0.23 1.17 28.82
N LEU A 4 -0.42 1.10 27.65
CA LEU A 4 -0.94 -0.16 27.12
C LEU A 4 0.25 -1.09 26.88
N VAL A 5 0.45 -2.07 27.76
CA VAL A 5 1.54 -3.05 27.67
C VAL A 5 1.26 -3.98 26.49
N ASN A 6 2.11 -3.91 25.48
CA ASN A 6 2.08 -4.75 24.29
C ASN A 6 2.49 -6.18 24.65
N ILE A 7 1.53 -7.09 24.72
CA ILE A 7 1.65 -8.46 25.27
C ILE A 7 2.29 -9.46 24.27
N TYR A 8 2.92 -9.00 23.18
CA TYR A 8 3.36 -9.90 22.09
C TYR A 8 4.84 -9.76 21.66
N SER A 9 5.66 -9.01 22.39
CA SER A 9 7.11 -8.97 22.17
C SER A 9 7.80 -9.62 23.37
N ILE A 10 7.78 -10.94 23.42
CA ILE A 10 8.75 -11.70 24.21
C ILE A 10 9.77 -12.18 23.18
N ASP A 11 10.83 -11.40 23.03
CA ASP A 11 12.05 -11.88 22.38
C ASP A 11 12.73 -12.78 23.42
N PHE A 12 12.47 -14.09 23.28
CA PHE A 12 13.13 -15.13 24.07
C PHE A 12 14.52 -15.32 23.47
N ASP A 13 15.50 -14.61 24.01
CA ASP A 13 16.90 -15.01 23.90
C ASP A 13 17.11 -16.23 24.80
N ASP A 14 17.63 -17.28 24.17
CA ASP A 14 17.96 -18.59 24.75
C ASP A 14 19.21 -18.44 25.61
N ASP A 15 19.13 -18.83 26.89
CA ASP A 15 20.24 -19.39 27.70
C ASP A 15 19.86 -19.48 29.19
N SER A 16 18.82 -20.25 29.53
CA SER A 16 18.78 -20.88 30.85
C SER A 16 18.21 -22.29 30.74
N ALA A 17 19.13 -23.25 30.71
CA ALA A 17 18.86 -24.67 30.74
C ALA A 17 18.38 -25.14 32.13
N SER A 18 17.28 -24.59 32.63
CA SER A 18 16.58 -25.15 33.80
C SER A 18 15.09 -24.73 33.82
N GLY A 19 14.25 -25.51 33.13
CA GLY A 19 12.79 -25.33 33.11
C GLY A 19 12.08 -26.23 32.09
N GLN A 20 10.75 -26.35 32.20
CA GLN A 20 9.92 -27.11 31.26
C GLN A 20 9.95 -26.44 29.87
N ARG A 21 10.19 -27.21 28.80
CA ARG A 21 10.30 -26.66 27.42
C ARG A 21 8.98 -25.99 27.01
N SER A 22 9.08 -24.75 26.52
CA SER A 22 7.93 -24.03 25.97
C SER A 22 7.58 -24.51 24.56
N ILE A 23 6.31 -24.36 24.17
CA ILE A 23 5.82 -24.67 22.83
C ILE A 23 6.23 -23.57 21.83
N THR A 24 6.79 -23.96 20.68
CA THR A 24 7.19 -22.97 19.65
C THR A 24 5.98 -22.45 18.89
N ARG A 25 6.07 -21.21 18.38
CA ARG A 25 5.02 -20.58 17.56
C ARG A 25 4.65 -21.41 16.32
N ALA A 26 5.59 -22.18 15.78
CA ALA A 26 5.35 -23.05 14.63
C ALA A 26 4.32 -24.14 14.98
N ILE A 27 4.47 -24.77 16.15
CA ILE A 27 3.57 -25.81 16.66
C ILE A 27 2.24 -25.20 17.13
N LEU A 28 2.26 -24.07 17.83
CA LEU A 28 1.04 -23.41 18.29
C LEU A 28 0.14 -22.97 17.12
N ALA A 29 0.74 -22.34 16.10
CA ALA A 29 -0.02 -21.74 15.01
C ALA A 29 -0.41 -22.72 13.90
N ASN A 30 0.22 -23.90 13.80
CA ASN A 30 -0.04 -24.95 12.82
C ASN A 30 -0.24 -24.45 11.38
N LYS A 31 0.61 -23.49 10.94
CA LYS A 31 0.43 -22.79 9.65
C LYS A 31 0.97 -23.54 8.42
N GLY A 32 1.63 -24.68 8.60
CA GLY A 32 2.13 -25.53 7.50
C GLY A 32 2.99 -24.80 6.45
N LEU A 33 3.05 -25.35 5.24
CA LEU A 33 3.84 -24.85 4.11
C LEU A 33 3.08 -23.79 3.29
N THR A 34 2.67 -22.69 3.92
CA THR A 34 1.95 -21.61 3.21
C THR A 34 2.88 -20.72 2.38
N PRO A 35 2.45 -20.25 1.19
CA PRO A 35 3.26 -19.38 0.34
C PRO A 35 3.46 -17.99 0.96
N LYS A 36 4.57 -17.33 0.61
CA LYS A 36 4.86 -15.96 1.06
C LYS A 36 3.84 -14.98 0.48
N ARG A 37 3.05 -14.35 1.37
CA ARG A 37 2.09 -13.29 1.00
C ARG A 37 2.68 -11.90 1.24
N GLY A 38 2.37 -10.95 0.35
CA GLY A 38 2.77 -9.55 0.49
C GLY A 38 2.18 -8.89 1.74
N LYS A 39 2.91 -7.93 2.33
CA LYS A 39 2.49 -7.22 3.55
C LYS A 39 1.18 -6.45 3.37
N SER A 40 0.94 -5.89 2.19
CA SER A 40 -0.30 -5.17 1.87
C SER A 40 -1.55 -6.05 1.92
N VAL A 41 -1.41 -7.35 1.68
CA VAL A 41 -2.54 -8.30 1.72
C VAL A 41 -2.95 -8.63 3.15
N ARG A 42 -2.07 -8.42 4.14
CA ARG A 42 -2.37 -8.65 5.56
C ARG A 42 -3.46 -7.70 6.07
N ASN A 43 -3.53 -6.48 5.53
CA ASN A 43 -4.52 -5.48 5.92
C ASN A 43 -5.44 -5.16 4.72
N PRO A 44 -6.72 -5.60 4.75
CA PRO A 44 -7.67 -5.36 3.67
C PRO A 44 -7.83 -3.88 3.29
N ARG A 45 -7.76 -2.96 4.27
CA ARG A 45 -7.84 -1.51 4.03
C ARG A 45 -6.66 -1.02 3.20
N VAL A 46 -5.44 -1.43 3.56
CA VAL A 46 -4.22 -1.04 2.85
C VAL A 46 -4.22 -1.58 1.42
N LYS A 47 -4.66 -2.82 1.22
CA LYS A 47 -4.82 -3.43 -0.11
C LYS A 47 -5.77 -2.62 -0.99
N LYS A 48 -6.95 -2.26 -0.48
CA LYS A 48 -7.96 -1.48 -1.22
C LYS A 48 -7.45 -0.06 -1.55
N ARG A 49 -6.80 0.62 -0.60
CA ARG A 49 -6.18 1.93 -0.82
C ARG A 49 -5.15 1.89 -1.95
N GLN A 50 -4.21 0.93 -1.91
CA GLN A 50 -3.20 0.78 -2.96
C GLN A 50 -3.81 0.44 -4.33
N LYS A 51 -4.87 -0.38 -4.36
CA LYS A 51 -5.60 -0.68 -5.60
C LYS A 51 -6.23 0.58 -6.20
N PHE A 52 -6.83 1.43 -5.37
CA PHE A 52 -7.43 2.70 -5.79
C PHE A 52 -6.38 3.67 -6.35
N GLU A 53 -5.26 3.87 -5.65
CA GLU A 53 -4.18 4.75 -6.12
C GLU A 53 -3.59 4.26 -7.46
N LYS A 54 -3.40 2.94 -7.61
CA LYS A 54 -2.95 2.35 -8.87
C LYS A 54 -3.97 2.56 -10.00
N ALA A 55 -5.27 2.44 -9.71
CA ALA A 55 -6.33 2.67 -10.68
C ALA A 55 -6.42 4.16 -11.08
N LYS A 56 -6.30 5.07 -10.12
CA LYS A 56 -6.28 6.53 -10.35
C LYS A 56 -5.14 6.93 -11.28
N ARG A 57 -3.93 6.38 -11.08
CA ARG A 57 -2.78 6.61 -11.98
C ARG A 57 -3.03 6.08 -13.40
N LYS A 58 -3.56 4.86 -13.53
CA LYS A 58 -3.91 4.28 -14.84
C LYS A 58 -5.00 5.06 -15.57
N LEU A 59 -6.00 5.57 -14.85
CA LEU A 59 -7.04 6.40 -15.44
C LEU A 59 -6.42 7.67 -16.06
N SER A 60 -5.51 8.32 -15.34
CA SER A 60 -4.83 9.53 -15.81
C SER A 60 -3.89 9.31 -17.00
N SER A 61 -3.45 8.07 -17.26
CA SER A 61 -2.64 7.76 -18.45
C SER A 61 -3.50 7.44 -19.67
N GLN A 62 -4.72 6.96 -19.48
CA GLN A 62 -5.63 6.61 -20.58
C GLN A 62 -6.45 7.81 -21.05
N LYS A 63 -6.87 8.67 -20.12
CA LYS A 63 -7.73 9.83 -20.39
C LYS A 63 -7.19 11.05 -19.67
N ALA A 64 -7.41 12.21 -20.26
CA ALA A 64 -7.17 13.48 -19.58
C ALA A 64 -8.18 13.60 -18.44
N VAL A 65 -7.70 13.56 -17.20
CA VAL A 65 -8.50 13.79 -16.00
C VAL A 65 -8.24 15.22 -15.55
N TYR A 66 -9.31 15.96 -15.24
CA TYR A 66 -9.21 17.29 -14.67
C TYR A 66 -8.53 17.21 -13.28
N LYS A 67 -7.46 17.98 -13.07
CA LYS A 67 -6.63 17.97 -11.85
C LYS A 67 -6.64 19.30 -11.10
N GLY A 68 -7.57 20.19 -11.43
CA GLY A 68 -7.53 21.59 -11.00
C GLY A 68 -7.34 22.53 -12.17
N GLY A 69 -7.83 23.75 -12.03
CA GLY A 69 -7.78 24.79 -13.06
C GLY A 69 -6.62 25.76 -12.86
N ILE A 70 -6.51 26.71 -13.78
CA ILE A 70 -5.55 27.83 -13.70
C ILE A 70 -5.76 28.62 -12.40
N SER A 71 -7.00 28.70 -11.89
CA SER A 71 -7.31 29.32 -10.59
C SER A 71 -6.58 28.72 -9.39
N GLU A 72 -6.21 27.44 -9.46
CA GLU A 72 -5.48 26.75 -8.37
C GLU A 72 -3.96 26.80 -8.53
N THR A 73 -3.46 27.00 -9.76
CA THR A 73 -2.01 26.95 -10.08
C THR A 73 -1.40 28.32 -10.35
N GLY A 74 -2.22 29.37 -10.49
CA GLY A 74 -1.78 30.75 -10.70
C GLY A 74 -1.85 31.16 -12.16
N ARG A 75 -0.73 31.60 -12.74
CA ARG A 75 -0.66 32.09 -14.12
C ARG A 75 -0.48 30.94 -15.12
N TYR A 76 -0.85 31.16 -16.37
CA TYR A 76 -0.69 30.18 -17.45
C TYR A 76 0.74 30.23 -18.01
N ASP A 77 1.54 29.19 -17.73
CA ASP A 77 2.94 29.07 -18.18
C ASP A 77 3.07 28.31 -19.52
N GLY A 78 1.95 27.91 -20.16
CA GLY A 78 1.94 27.05 -21.34
C GLY A 78 1.76 25.55 -21.06
N GLU A 79 1.65 24.75 -22.13
CA GLU A 79 1.49 23.29 -22.04
C GLU A 79 2.82 22.59 -21.70
N LYS A 80 3.01 22.20 -20.43
CA LYS A 80 4.26 21.57 -19.93
C LYS A 80 4.64 20.27 -20.65
N SER A 81 3.66 19.52 -21.18
CA SER A 81 3.89 18.26 -21.90
C SER A 81 4.10 18.44 -23.42
N GLY A 82 4.01 19.67 -23.92
CA GLY A 82 4.08 19.99 -25.35
C GLY A 82 2.75 19.79 -26.09
N ILE A 83 2.66 20.43 -27.26
CA ILE A 83 1.49 20.45 -28.15
C ILE A 83 1.71 19.45 -29.30
N SER A 84 0.69 18.66 -29.64
CA SER A 84 0.73 17.66 -30.72
C SER A 84 -0.33 17.92 -31.79
N LYS A 85 -0.08 17.50 -33.04
CA LYS A 85 -1.03 17.66 -34.17
C LYS A 85 -2.16 16.61 -34.21
N VAL A 86 -2.29 15.76 -33.19
CA VAL A 86 -3.22 14.62 -33.19
C VAL A 86 -4.66 15.10 -32.95
N VAL A 87 -5.59 14.69 -33.82
CA VAL A 87 -7.03 14.92 -33.64
C VAL A 87 -7.61 13.90 -32.67
N LYS A 88 -8.22 14.37 -31.57
CA LYS A 88 -8.80 13.52 -30.51
C LYS A 88 -10.34 13.60 -30.42
N SER A 89 -10.99 14.26 -31.37
CA SER A 89 -12.46 14.39 -31.41
C SER A 89 -13.14 13.10 -31.86
N ILE A 90 -14.39 12.92 -31.43
CA ILE A 90 -15.26 11.85 -31.91
C ILE A 90 -15.95 12.36 -33.18
N LYS A 91 -15.83 11.63 -34.29
CA LYS A 91 -16.56 11.92 -35.53
C LYS A 91 -18.03 11.54 -35.33
N MET A 92 -18.94 12.44 -35.71
CA MET A 92 -20.38 12.19 -35.76
C MET A 92 -20.76 11.39 -37.01
#